data_AF-A0A3S0IEK2-F1
#
_entry.id   AF-A0A3S0IEK2-F1
#
_cell.length_a   1.000
_cell.length_b   1.000
_cell.length_c   1.000
_cell.angle_alpha   90.00
_cell.angle_beta   90.00
_cell.angle_gamma   90.00
#
_symmetry.space_group_name_H-M   'P 1'
#
loop_
_entity.id
_entity.type
_entity.pdbx_description
1 polymer ?
#
loop_
_entity_poly.entity_id
_entity_poly.type
_entity_poly.pdbx_seq_one_letter_code
_entity_poly.pdbx_strand_id
1 'polypeptide(L)'
;MNGQVTICGARNRKGSCCANIPMQNGRCRMHGGKSTGPNNPAKLQGNQNAVGNKSKLSTGEFEIITWDRLADTEKEWLTEQYGLEPCEYIDHPLEMAFIRVARMLGRMSELDKDMKSNFNELMRLEHALTRVQMRILRMVSRGIKQY
;
A
#
# COMPACT_ATOMS: atom_id res chain seq x y z
N MET A 1 -23.91 -16.13 -6.42
CA MET A 1 -22.61 -16.77 -6.72
C MET A 1 -21.75 -15.78 -7.49
N ASN A 2 -20.69 -15.23 -6.88
CA ASN A 2 -19.82 -14.21 -7.48
C ASN A 2 -18.73 -14.85 -8.35
N GLY A 3 -19.15 -15.55 -9.39
CA GLY A 3 -18.28 -16.25 -10.33
C GLY A 3 -18.04 -15.48 -11.61
N GLN A 4 -16.90 -15.73 -12.27
CA GLN A 4 -16.59 -15.15 -13.57
C GLN A 4 -17.53 -15.78 -14.62
N VAL A 5 -18.13 -14.98 -15.51
CA VAL A 5 -19.28 -15.44 -16.34
C VAL A 5 -18.90 -15.75 -17.80
N THR A 6 -17.79 -15.23 -18.30
CA THR A 6 -17.45 -15.30 -19.73
C THR A 6 -16.09 -15.96 -19.98
N ILE A 7 -15.01 -15.39 -19.44
CA ILE A 7 -13.63 -15.88 -19.65
C ILE A 7 -12.78 -15.66 -18.40
N CYS A 8 -11.84 -16.57 -18.13
CA CYS A 8 -10.99 -16.54 -16.94
C CYS A 8 -10.04 -15.33 -16.87
N GLY A 9 -9.36 -14.97 -17.95
CA GLY A 9 -8.45 -13.82 -18.02
C GLY A 9 -7.19 -13.87 -17.15
N ALA A 10 -7.00 -14.89 -16.30
CA ALA A 10 -5.80 -15.02 -15.47
C ALA A 10 -4.54 -15.30 -16.32
N ARG A 11 -3.39 -14.77 -15.91
CA ARG A 11 -2.11 -14.97 -16.62
C ARG A 11 -1.66 -16.42 -16.48
N ASN A 12 -1.45 -17.11 -17.60
CA ASN A 12 -0.95 -18.49 -17.63
C ASN A 12 0.58 -18.53 -17.45
N ARG A 13 1.16 -19.73 -17.34
CA ARG A 13 2.62 -19.93 -17.22
C ARG A 13 3.45 -19.41 -18.40
N LYS A 14 2.82 -19.19 -19.56
CA LYS A 14 3.44 -18.62 -20.76
C LYS A 14 3.28 -17.09 -20.85
N GLY A 15 2.71 -16.46 -19.82
CA GLY A 15 2.52 -15.01 -19.76
C GLY A 15 1.27 -14.47 -20.47
N SER A 16 0.50 -15.30 -21.19
CA SER A 16 -0.72 -14.89 -21.88
C SER A 16 -1.99 -15.09 -21.04
N CYS A 17 -3.06 -14.37 -21.36
CA CYS A 17 -4.33 -14.44 -20.65
C CYS A 17 -5.05 -15.78 -20.89
N CYS A 18 -5.69 -16.32 -19.86
CA CYS A 18 -6.44 -17.57 -19.93
C CYS A 18 -7.80 -17.37 -20.62
N ALA A 19 -8.01 -18.06 -21.74
CA ALA A 19 -9.26 -18.04 -22.50
C ALA A 19 -10.28 -19.11 -22.10
N ASN A 20 -10.05 -19.85 -21.00
CA ASN A 20 -10.98 -20.89 -20.56
C ASN A 20 -12.30 -20.28 -20.06
N ILE A 21 -13.39 -20.93 -20.44
CA ILE A 21 -14.73 -20.65 -19.93
C ILE A 21 -14.82 -21.15 -18.48
N PRO A 22 -15.36 -20.35 -17.55
CA PRO A 22 -15.59 -20.76 -16.17
C PRO A 22 -16.52 -21.98 -16.09
N MET A 23 -16.28 -22.86 -15.12
CA MET A 23 -17.18 -23.98 -14.81
C MET A 23 -18.53 -23.46 -14.30
N GLN A 24 -19.52 -24.33 -14.12
CA GLN A 24 -20.87 -23.96 -13.64
C GLN A 24 -20.87 -23.22 -12.28
N ASN A 25 -19.84 -23.45 -11.45
CA ASN A 25 -19.63 -22.73 -10.19
C ASN A 25 -18.91 -21.36 -10.35
N GLY A 26 -18.67 -20.93 -11.59
CA GLY A 26 -18.01 -19.67 -11.95
C GLY A 26 -16.51 -19.62 -11.70
N ARG A 27 -15.87 -20.76 -11.45
CA ARG A 27 -14.40 -20.89 -11.29
C ARG A 27 -13.77 -21.43 -12.56
N CYS A 28 -12.61 -20.91 -12.95
CA CYS A 28 -11.86 -21.49 -14.05
C CYS A 28 -11.25 -22.84 -13.64
N ARG A 29 -11.36 -23.88 -14.50
CA ARG A 29 -10.78 -25.22 -14.24
C ARG A 29 -9.26 -25.17 -13.98
N MET A 30 -8.56 -24.25 -14.65
CA MET A 30 -7.10 -24.13 -14.54
C MET A 30 -6.65 -23.16 -13.43
N HIS A 31 -7.44 -22.14 -13.10
CA HIS A 31 -7.01 -21.03 -12.24
C HIS A 31 -7.90 -20.79 -11.01
N GLY A 32 -8.96 -21.58 -10.83
CA GLY A 32 -9.85 -21.50 -9.65
C GLY A 32 -10.70 -20.23 -9.53
N GLY A 33 -10.66 -19.32 -10.51
CA GLY A 33 -11.29 -18.00 -10.44
C GLY A 33 -10.53 -17.00 -9.56
N LYS A 34 -10.93 -15.72 -9.56
CA LYS A 34 -10.34 -14.71 -8.66
C LYS A 34 -10.72 -15.04 -7.20
N SER A 35 -9.76 -15.41 -6.36
CA SER A 35 -9.98 -15.56 -4.93
C SER A 35 -10.36 -14.21 -4.33
N THR A 36 -11.51 -14.11 -3.66
CA THR A 36 -11.95 -12.91 -2.91
C THR A 36 -11.39 -12.87 -1.49
N GLY A 37 -10.45 -13.75 -1.16
CA GLY A 37 -9.96 -13.95 0.20
C GLY A 37 -10.82 -14.92 1.02
N PRO A 38 -10.37 -15.28 2.23
CA PRO A 38 -11.12 -16.17 3.14
C PRO A 38 -12.43 -15.53 3.62
N ASN A 39 -13.51 -16.32 3.63
CA ASN A 39 -14.83 -15.90 4.09
C ASN A 39 -14.92 -15.59 5.59
N ASN A 40 -13.92 -16.02 6.37
CA ASN A 40 -13.84 -15.74 7.81
C ASN A 40 -12.78 -14.63 8.05
N PRO A 41 -13.19 -13.45 8.54
CA PRO A 41 -12.27 -12.36 8.85
C PRO A 41 -11.14 -12.71 9.83
N ALA A 42 -11.35 -13.65 10.77
CA ALA A 42 -10.31 -14.11 11.68
C ALA A 42 -9.12 -14.76 10.93
N LYS A 43 -9.36 -15.32 9.74
CA LYS A 43 -8.30 -15.90 8.89
C LYS A 43 -7.53 -14.86 8.07
N LEU A 44 -7.95 -13.59 8.11
CA LEU A 44 -7.20 -12.45 7.58
C LEU A 44 -6.22 -11.89 8.61
N GLN A 45 -6.41 -12.19 9.89
CA GLN A 45 -5.55 -11.71 10.98
C GLN A 45 -4.13 -12.25 10.77
N GLY A 46 -3.15 -11.34 10.58
CA GLY A 46 -1.76 -11.68 10.24
C GLY A 46 -1.44 -11.83 8.75
N ASN A 47 -2.44 -11.94 7.86
CA ASN A 47 -2.23 -12.05 6.41
C ASN A 47 -2.15 -10.67 5.73
N GLN A 48 -0.95 -10.10 5.66
CA GLN A 48 -0.70 -8.74 5.19
C GLN A 48 -1.00 -8.49 3.69
N ASN A 49 -1.22 -9.54 2.90
CA ASN A 49 -1.35 -9.46 1.45
C ASN A 49 -2.78 -9.73 0.94
N ALA A 50 -3.71 -10.13 1.81
CA ALA A 50 -5.07 -10.46 1.39
C ALA A 50 -5.91 -9.21 1.07
N VAL A 51 -6.53 -9.21 -0.12
CA VAL A 51 -7.51 -8.20 -0.53
C VAL A 51 -8.69 -8.25 0.46
N GLY A 52 -9.02 -7.13 1.11
CA GLY A 52 -10.06 -7.04 2.13
C GLY A 52 -9.58 -7.21 3.58
N ASN A 53 -8.29 -7.50 3.82
CA ASN A 53 -7.76 -7.45 5.17
C ASN A 53 -7.70 -6.00 5.67
N LYS A 54 -8.51 -5.65 6.68
CA LYS A 54 -8.45 -4.34 7.34
C LYS A 54 -7.22 -4.19 8.23
N SER A 55 -6.57 -5.28 8.60
CA SER A 55 -5.29 -5.33 9.31
C SER A 55 -4.07 -5.30 8.36
N LYS A 56 -4.31 -5.02 7.07
CA LYS A 56 -3.29 -4.86 6.03
C LYS A 56 -2.38 -3.69 6.38
N LEU A 57 -1.06 -3.94 6.34
CA LEU A 57 0.07 -2.99 6.50
C LEU A 57 -0.36 -1.51 6.50
N SER A 58 -0.65 -1.04 7.72
CA SER A 58 -1.06 0.32 8.09
C SER A 58 0.15 1.22 8.40
N THR A 59 1.38 0.71 8.25
CA THR A 59 2.56 1.33 8.86
C THR A 59 3.16 2.47 8.03
N GLY A 60 2.64 2.80 6.84
CA GLY A 60 3.23 3.83 5.96
C GLY A 60 4.53 3.41 5.26
N GLU A 61 5.25 2.46 5.83
CA GLU A 61 6.63 2.13 5.48
C GLU A 61 6.81 1.51 4.07
N PHE A 62 5.78 0.80 3.59
CA PHE A 62 5.75 0.09 2.30
C PHE A 62 4.49 0.41 1.50
N GLU A 63 4.00 1.65 1.59
CA GLU A 63 2.85 2.08 0.79
C GLU A 63 3.23 2.24 -0.69
N ILE A 64 2.38 1.71 -1.57
CA ILE A 64 2.35 2.10 -2.98
C ILE A 64 1.63 3.45 -3.02
N ILE A 65 2.39 4.51 -3.27
CA ILE A 65 1.88 5.87 -3.40
C ILE A 65 1.68 6.13 -4.89
N THR A 66 0.45 6.47 -5.27
CA THR A 66 0.12 6.95 -6.60
C THR A 66 -0.64 8.26 -6.42
N TRP A 67 -0.44 9.22 -7.33
CA TRP A 67 -0.98 10.59 -7.20
C TRP A 67 -2.52 10.61 -7.08
N ASP A 68 -3.20 9.72 -7.80
CA ASP A 68 -4.64 9.48 -7.75
C ASP A 68 -5.15 8.94 -6.41
N ARG A 69 -4.26 8.41 -5.57
CA ARG A 69 -4.57 7.88 -4.22
C ARG A 69 -4.25 8.85 -3.10
N LEU A 70 -3.83 10.08 -3.42
CA LEU A 70 -3.69 11.16 -2.46
C LEU A 70 -5.03 11.91 -2.32
N ALA A 71 -5.43 12.23 -1.09
CA ALA A 71 -6.54 13.16 -0.88
C ALA A 71 -6.16 14.55 -1.40
N ASP A 72 -7.13 15.38 -1.78
CA ASP A 72 -6.84 16.71 -2.33
C ASP A 72 -6.12 17.61 -1.33
N THR A 73 -6.44 17.48 -0.03
CA THR A 73 -5.70 18.13 1.05
C THR A 73 -4.27 17.62 1.19
N GLU A 74 -4.02 16.32 0.94
CA GLU A 74 -2.66 15.77 0.92
C GLU A 74 -1.88 16.31 -0.27
N LYS A 75 -2.51 16.43 -1.45
CA LYS A 75 -1.87 17.01 -2.65
C LYS A 75 -1.48 18.46 -2.39
N GLU A 76 -2.42 19.29 -1.94
CA GLU A 76 -2.18 20.70 -1.62
C GLU A 76 -1.02 20.88 -0.64
N TRP A 77 -1.04 20.14 0.46
CA TRP A 77 0.00 20.23 1.48
C TRP A 77 1.36 19.68 1.00
N LEU A 78 1.38 18.63 0.18
CA LEU A 78 2.61 18.11 -0.41
C LEU A 78 3.23 19.09 -1.42
N THR A 79 2.39 19.77 -2.21
CA THR A 79 2.83 20.86 -3.10
C THR A 79 3.38 22.03 -2.29
N GLU A 80 2.69 22.48 -1.24
CA GLU A 80 3.10 23.63 -0.42
C GLU A 80 4.40 23.36 0.36
N GLN A 81 4.49 22.21 1.03
CA GLN A 81 5.58 21.92 1.96
C GLN A 81 6.83 21.34 1.29
N TYR A 82 6.67 20.60 0.18
CA TYR A 82 7.77 19.90 -0.49
C TYR A 82 8.01 20.39 -1.93
N GLY A 83 7.23 21.35 -2.43
CA GLY A 83 7.38 21.89 -3.79
C GLY A 83 7.07 20.84 -4.88
N LEU A 84 6.27 19.83 -4.56
CA LEU A 84 5.92 18.76 -5.49
C LEU A 84 4.93 19.30 -6.53
N GLU A 85 5.37 19.43 -7.77
CA GLU A 85 4.49 19.73 -8.89
C GLU A 85 3.57 18.51 -9.16
N PRO A 86 2.30 18.71 -9.57
CA PRO A 86 1.42 17.62 -9.98
C PRO A 86 2.02 16.86 -11.17
N CYS A 87 2.73 15.78 -10.91
CA CYS A 87 3.27 14.89 -11.92
C CYS A 87 2.44 13.59 -11.97
N GLU A 88 2.24 13.04 -13.17
CA GLU A 88 1.43 11.83 -13.39
C GLU A 88 1.92 10.63 -12.55
N TYR A 89 3.20 10.61 -12.13
CA TYR A 89 3.80 9.53 -11.34
C TYR A 89 4.85 10.06 -10.35
N ILE A 90 4.65 9.77 -9.06
CA ILE A 90 5.68 9.94 -8.03
C ILE A 90 6.58 8.70 -8.08
N ASP A 91 7.59 8.70 -8.96
CA ASP A 91 8.56 7.60 -9.07
C ASP A 91 9.84 7.84 -8.26
N HIS A 92 10.07 9.08 -7.82
CA HIS A 92 11.31 9.46 -7.17
C HIS A 92 11.37 8.89 -5.74
N PRO A 93 12.36 8.02 -5.42
CA PRO A 93 12.40 7.29 -4.14
C PRO A 93 12.44 8.18 -2.90
N LEU A 94 13.05 9.37 -3.01
CA LEU A 94 13.15 10.33 -1.91
C LEU A 94 11.80 11.02 -1.65
N GLU A 95 11.08 11.41 -2.70
CA GLU A 95 9.76 12.05 -2.61
C GLU A 95 8.74 11.10 -2.00
N MET A 96 8.73 9.83 -2.47
CA MET A 96 7.94 8.78 -1.84
C MET A 96 8.26 8.61 -0.35
N ALA A 97 9.53 8.70 0.04
CA ALA A 97 9.91 8.57 1.43
C ALA A 97 9.41 9.74 2.28
N PHE A 98 9.43 10.98 1.76
CA PHE A 98 8.85 12.14 2.43
C PHE A 98 7.34 12.02 2.60
N ILE A 99 6.61 11.61 1.56
CA ILE A 99 5.16 11.38 1.65
C ILE A 99 4.82 10.31 2.70
N ARG A 100 5.64 9.25 2.81
CA ARG A 100 5.46 8.23 3.85
C ARG A 100 5.65 8.81 5.25
N VAL A 101 6.69 9.60 5.47
CA VAL A 101 6.95 10.30 6.74
C VAL A 101 5.76 11.17 7.12
N ALA A 102 5.35 12.02 6.20
CA ALA A 102 4.19 12.88 6.28
C ALA A 102 2.93 12.16 6.78
N ARG A 103 2.51 11.09 6.09
CA ARG A 103 1.34 10.29 6.45
C ARG A 103 1.48 9.57 7.79
N MET A 104 2.68 9.12 8.14
CA MET A 104 2.92 8.50 9.44
C MET A 104 2.76 9.53 10.57
N LEU A 105 3.28 10.75 10.40
CA LEU A 105 3.11 11.83 11.37
C LEU A 105 1.65 12.26 11.54
N GLY A 106 0.89 12.39 10.44
CA GLY A 106 -0.55 12.69 10.53
C GLY A 106 -1.33 11.61 11.29
N ARG A 107 -1.04 10.33 11.03
CA ARG A 107 -1.62 9.21 11.80
C ARG A 107 -1.24 9.24 13.27
N MET A 108 0.03 9.52 13.58
CA MET A 108 0.49 9.64 14.96
C MET A 108 -0.25 10.76 15.69
N SER A 109 -0.43 11.94 15.05
CA SER A 109 -1.17 13.06 15.64
C SER A 109 -2.61 12.71 15.98
N GLU A 110 -3.29 11.93 15.13
CA GLU A 110 -4.65 11.46 15.41
C GLU A 110 -4.69 10.43 16.54
N LEU A 111 -3.76 9.47 16.56
CA LEU A 111 -3.68 8.42 17.59
C LEU A 111 -3.28 8.96 18.96
N ASP A 112 -2.46 10.02 18.99
CA ASP A 112 -1.96 10.66 20.21
C ASP A 112 -3.09 11.31 21.04
N LYS A 113 -4.22 11.67 20.39
CA LYS A 113 -5.43 12.16 21.08
C LYS A 113 -5.93 11.20 22.16
N ASP A 114 -5.69 9.90 22.00
CA ASP A 114 -5.89 8.87 23.03
C ASP A 114 -4.67 7.94 23.13
N MET A 115 -3.55 8.52 23.57
CA MET A 115 -2.26 7.83 23.69
C MET A 115 -2.34 6.51 24.47
N LYS A 116 -3.11 6.45 25.57
CA LYS A 116 -3.17 5.25 26.43
C LYS A 116 -3.75 4.06 25.69
N SER A 117 -4.85 4.26 24.98
CA SER A 117 -5.49 3.20 24.20
C SER A 117 -4.66 2.82 22.97
N ASN A 118 -3.92 3.78 22.40
CA ASN A 118 -3.21 3.62 21.14
C ASN A 118 -1.69 3.37 21.27
N PHE A 119 -1.17 3.20 22.49
CA PHE A 119 0.27 3.11 22.77
C PHE A 119 1.01 2.12 21.85
N ASN A 120 0.47 0.91 21.68
CA ASN A 120 1.10 -0.11 20.84
C ASN A 120 1.16 0.28 19.36
N GLU A 121 0.17 1.01 18.85
CA GLU A 121 0.13 1.45 17.47
C GLU A 121 1.03 2.66 17.24
N LEU A 122 1.09 3.58 18.22
CA LEU A 122 2.05 4.69 18.24
C LEU A 122 3.49 4.18 18.20
N MET A 123 3.83 3.18 19.02
CA MET A 123 5.17 2.56 19.02
C MET A 123 5.49 1.86 17.69
N ARG A 124 4.49 1.27 17.02
CA ARG A 124 4.70 0.66 15.69
C ARG A 124 4.97 1.70 14.62
N LEU A 125 4.24 2.82 14.65
CA LEU A 125 4.45 3.94 13.73
C LEU A 125 5.78 4.63 13.97
N GLU A 126 6.21 4.78 15.22
CA GLU A 126 7.52 5.34 15.57
C GLU A 126 8.65 4.49 14.98
N HIS A 127 8.65 3.17 15.22
CA HIS A 127 9.65 2.28 14.63
C HIS A 127 9.64 2.30 13.09
N ALA A 128 8.46 2.42 12.47
CA ALA A 128 8.32 2.53 11.01
C ALA A 128 8.90 3.85 10.49
N LEU A 129 8.63 4.95 11.19
CA LEU A 129 9.17 6.27 10.90
C LEU A 129 10.70 6.26 10.94
N THR A 130 11.31 5.67 11.98
CA THR A 130 12.77 5.51 12.08
C THR A 130 13.34 4.77 10.87
N ARG A 131 12.70 3.68 10.41
CA ARG A 131 13.18 2.90 9.26
C ARG A 131 13.11 3.68 7.95
N VAL A 132 12.06 4.49 7.76
CA VAL A 132 11.93 5.35 6.57
C VAL A 132 12.94 6.50 6.62
N GLN A 133 13.11 7.15 7.77
CA GLN A 133 14.11 8.21 7.96
C GLN A 133 15.53 7.70 7.73
N MET A 134 15.86 6.49 8.20
CA MET A 134 17.16 5.86 7.90
C MET A 134 17.36 5.59 6.41
N ARG A 135 16.30 5.28 5.64
CA ARG A 135 16.38 5.17 4.17
C ARG A 135 16.64 6.53 3.53
N ILE A 136 15.94 7.58 3.98
CA ILE A 136 16.17 8.97 3.53
C ILE A 136 17.63 9.35 3.74
N LEU A 137 18.15 9.16 4.96
CA LEU A 137 19.54 9.44 5.29
C LEU A 137 20.50 8.72 4.34
N ARG A 138 20.28 7.41 4.09
CA ARG A 138 21.12 6.65 3.15
C ARG A 138 21.05 7.17 1.72
N MET A 139 19.88 7.60 1.24
CA MET A 139 19.72 8.15 -0.11
C MET A 139 20.45 9.49 -0.23
N VAL A 140 20.24 10.39 0.73
CA VAL A 140 20.89 11.70 0.79
C VAL A 140 22.42 11.56 0.92
N SER A 141 22.91 10.75 1.85
CA SER A 141 24.35 10.51 2.04
C SER A 141 25.04 9.85 0.85
N ARG A 142 24.31 9.11 0.00
CA ARG A 142 24.83 8.54 -1.26
C ARG A 142 24.82 9.57 -2.40
N GLY A 143 23.83 10.45 -2.44
CA GLY A 143 23.76 11.56 -3.40
C GLY A 143 24.85 12.63 -3.16
N ILE A 144 25.23 12.86 -1.90
CA ILE A 144 26.30 13.82 -1.54
C ILE A 144 27.70 13.35 -1.96
N LYS A 145 27.91 12.06 -2.23
CA LYS A 145 29.23 11.51 -2.64
C LYS A 145 29.59 11.69 -4.12
N GLN A 146 28.88 12.51 -4.89
CA GLN A 146 29.16 12.77 -6.31
C GLN A 146 29.68 14.19 -6.64
N TYR A 147 30.26 14.91 -5.68
CA TYR A 147 30.98 16.15 -5.93
C TYR A 147 32.37 16.12 -5.32
#